data_AF-A0A640T8Q7-F1
#
_entry.id   AF-A0A640T8Q7-F1
#
_cell.length_a   1.000
_cell.length_b   1.000
_cell.length_c   1.000
_cell.angle_alpha   90.00
_cell.angle_beta   90.00
_cell.angle_gamma   90.00
#
_symmetry.space_group_name_H-M   'P 1'
#
loop_
_entity.id
_entity.type
_entity.pdbx_description
1 polymer ?
#
loop_
_entity_poly.entity_id
_entity_poly.type
_entity_poly.pdbx_seq_one_letter_code
_entity_poly.pdbx_strand_id
1 'polypeptide(L)' 'MTKLPGEIAWTLINTEDWGGGLERTYRADNVEHAGCGGDVLLVHLHDEMDGITGAHSRCAKCGEDLTA' A
#
# COMPACT_ATOMS: atom_id res chain seq x y z
N MET A 1 -0.63 2.97 15.75
CA MET A 1 -0.76 1.80 14.84
C MET A 1 -1.89 2.10 13.87
N THR A 2 -1.57 2.63 12.71
CA THR A 2 -2.55 2.89 11.64
C THR A 2 -2.94 1.52 11.09
N LYS A 3 -4.06 0.98 11.59
CA LYS A 3 -4.59 -0.29 11.11
C LYS A 3 -5.09 -0.08 9.69
N LEU A 4 -4.79 -1.04 8.81
CA LEU A 4 -5.43 -1.14 7.50
C LEU A 4 -6.95 -1.02 7.66
N PRO A 5 -7.66 -0.32 6.76
CA PRO A 5 -9.11 -0.28 6.80
C PRO A 5 -9.63 -1.72 6.80
N GLY A 6 -10.31 -2.13 7.88
CA GLY A 6 -10.67 -3.53 8.11
C GLY A 6 -11.70 -4.09 7.13
N GLU A 7 -12.33 -3.23 6.33
CA GLU A 7 -13.31 -3.57 5.30
C GLU A 7 -12.66 -3.89 3.94
N ILE A 8 -11.36 -3.60 3.79
CA ILE A 8 -10.61 -3.87 2.57
C ILE A 8 -9.79 -5.14 2.76
N ALA A 9 -9.99 -6.11 1.89
CA ALA A 9 -9.13 -7.28 1.83
C ALA A 9 -7.81 -6.88 1.16
N TRP A 10 -6.71 -7.00 1.90
CA TRP A 10 -5.38 -6.64 1.42
C TRP A 10 -4.52 -7.90 1.24
N THR A 11 -3.99 -8.08 0.04
CA THR A 11 -2.98 -9.12 -0.25
C THR A 11 -1.60 -8.49 -0.33
N LEU A 12 -0.65 -8.98 0.45
CA LEU A 12 0.76 -8.59 0.32
C LEU A 12 1.31 -9.12 -1.01
N ILE A 13 1.73 -8.21 -1.89
CA ILE A 13 2.23 -8.57 -3.22
C ILE A 13 3.72 -8.29 -3.41
N ASN A 14 4.33 -7.45 -2.57
CA ASN A 14 5.76 -7.16 -2.64
C ASN A 14 6.35 -6.82 -1.27
N THR A 15 7.58 -7.27 -1.04
CA THR A 15 8.42 -6.89 0.10
C THR A 15 9.82 -6.61 -0.42
N GLU A 16 10.18 -5.34 -0.57
CA GLU A 16 11.52 -4.93 -1.01
C GLU A 16 12.24 -4.20 0.12
N ASP A 17 13.51 -4.56 0.33
CA ASP A 17 14.39 -3.91 1.30
C ASP A 17 15.39 -3.03 0.55
N TRP A 18 15.36 -1.72 0.80
CA TRP A 18 16.24 -0.74 0.16
C TRP A 18 17.44 -0.33 1.05
N GLY A 19 17.77 -1.13 2.06
CA GLY A 19 18.97 -0.92 2.90
C GLY A 19 18.82 0.20 3.94
N GLY A 20 17.59 0.65 4.19
CA GLY A 20 17.22 1.62 5.23
C GLY A 20 15.77 1.52 5.68
N GLY A 21 15.06 0.47 5.26
CA GLY A 21 13.65 0.22 5.56
C GLY A 21 12.99 -0.79 4.63
N LEU A 22 12.04 -1.57 5.16
CA LEU A 22 11.26 -2.54 4.40
C LEU A 22 10.04 -1.85 3.78
N GLU A 23 9.97 -1.84 2.45
CA GLU A 23 8.77 -1.46 1.72
C GLU A 23 7.86 -2.68 1.59
N ARG A 24 6.60 -2.56 2.03
CA ARG A 24 5.57 -3.58 1.84
C ARG A 24 4.45 -3.01 0.98
N THR A 25 4.24 -3.60 -0.19
CA THR A 25 3.12 -3.24 -1.06
C THR A 25 2.00 -4.25 -0.91
N TYR A 26 0.81 -3.75 -0.58
CA TYR A 26 -0.43 -4.50 -0.48
C TYR A 26 -1.35 -4.10 -1.64
N ARG A 27 -2.04 -5.07 -2.23
CA ARG A 27 -3.11 -4.83 -3.20
C ARG A 27 -4.46 -5.01 -2.53
N ALA A 28 -5.40 -4.10 -2.78
CA ALA A 28 -6.79 -4.29 -2.39
C ALA A 28 -7.46 -5.31 -3.32
N ASP A 29 -8.07 -6.37 -2.78
CA ASP A 29 -8.73 -7.42 -3.57
C ASP A 29 -10.20 -7.10 -3.88
N ASN A 30 -10.78 -6.12 -3.19
CA ASN A 30 -12.20 -5.75 -3.30
C ASN A 30 -12.40 -4.25 -3.56
N VAL A 31 -11.35 -3.49 -3.86
CA VAL A 31 -11.41 -2.06 -4.15
C VAL A 31 -10.61 -1.75 -5.41
N GLU A 32 -11.26 -1.07 -6.35
CA GLU A 32 -10.66 -0.60 -7.59
C GLU A 32 -10.71 0.94 -7.63
N HIS A 33 -9.76 1.55 -8.35
CA HIS A 33 -9.73 2.98 -8.55
C HIS A 33 -10.92 3.45 -9.40
N ALA A 34 -11.77 4.32 -8.86
CA ALA A 34 -13.03 4.73 -9.48
C ALA A 34 -12.88 5.35 -10.89
N GLY A 35 -11.76 6.02 -11.18
CA GLY A 35 -11.55 6.67 -12.48
C GLY A 35 -11.11 5.73 -13.61
N CYS A 36 -10.32 4.70 -13.31
CA CYS A 36 -9.69 3.86 -14.34
C CYS A 36 -9.87 2.35 -14.14
N GLY A 37 -10.54 1.93 -13.06
CA GLY A 37 -10.73 0.53 -12.69
C GLY A 37 -9.42 -0.22 -12.41
N GLY A 38 -8.37 0.50 -12.02
CA GLY A 38 -7.08 -0.11 -11.72
C GLY A 38 -6.98 -0.56 -10.27
N ASP A 39 -6.13 -1.55 -9.99
CA ASP A 39 -5.86 -2.01 -8.64
C ASP A 39 -5.41 -0.87 -7.73
N VAL A 40 -5.97 -0.83 -6.51
CA VAL A 40 -5.50 0.07 -5.45
C VAL A 40 -4.35 -0.60 -4.71
N LEU A 41 -3.19 0.06 -4.71
CA LEU A 41 -2.01 -0.38 -4.00
C LEU A 41 -1.83 0.48 -2.75
N LEU A 42 -1.46 -0.15 -1.65
CA LEU A 42 -1.04 0.50 -0.42
C LEU A 42 0.41 0.13 -0.14
N VAL A 43 1.25 1.14 0.04
CA VAL A 43 2.67 0.99 0.28
C VAL A 43 2.96 1.42 1.70
N HIS A 44 3.48 0.50 2.52
CA HIS A 44 3.99 0.78 3.86
C HIS A 44 5.51 0.86 3.82
N LEU A 45 6.05 1.92 4.41
CA LEU A 45 7.47 2.06 4.70
C LEU A 45 7.68 1.66 6.16
N HIS A 46 8.62 0.77 6.40
CA HIS A 46 8.98 0.31 7.74
C HIS A 46 10.41 0.72 8.11
N ASP A 47 10.65 1.01 9.38
CA ASP A 47 12.00 1.15 9.94
C ASP A 47 12.65 -0.23 10.22
N GLU A 48 13.88 -0.19 10.73
CA GLU A 48 14.67 -1.39 11.10
C GLU A 48 14.03 -2.22 12.24
N MET A 49 13.08 -1.64 12.98
CA MET A 49 12.32 -2.31 14.06
C MET A 49 10.95 -2.81 13.61
N ASP A 50 10.70 -2.84 12.29
CA ASP A 50 9.44 -3.20 11.66
C ASP A 50 8.28 -2.22 11.94
N GLY A 51 8.57 -1.05 12.51
CA GLY A 51 7.60 0.02 12.76
C GLY A 51 7.22 0.73 11.47
N ILE A 52 5.93 0.96 11.22
CA ILE A 52 5.48 1.74 10.06
C ILE A 52 5.89 3.20 10.25
N THR A 53 6.76 3.71 9.38
CA THR A 53 7.23 5.10 9.35
C THR A 53 6.45 5.95 8.35
N GLY A 54 5.83 5.33 7.35
CA GLY A 54 5.00 5.99 6.37
C GLY A 54 4.06 5.02 5.68
N ALA A 55 2.93 5.53 5.19
CA ALA A 55 2.01 4.79 4.35
C ALA A 55 1.44 5.73 3.29
N HIS A 56 1.36 5.25 2.05
CA HIS A 56 0.69 5.96 0.96
C HIS A 56 0.00 4.97 0.05
N SER A 57 -1.04 5.40 -0.64
CA SER A 57 -1.79 4.57 -1.57
C SER A 57 -1.75 5.15 -2.98
N ARG A 58 -1.77 4.28 -3.98
CA ARG A 58 -1.70 4.68 -5.39
C ARG A 58 -2.47 3.72 -6.28
N CYS A 59 -2.90 4.19 -7.45
CA CYS A 59 -3.44 3.31 -8.48
C CYS A 59 -2.32 2.62 -9.28
N ALA A 60 -2.36 1.29 -9.40
CA ALA A 60 -1.40 0.52 -10.20
C ALA A 60 -1.42 0.86 -11.70
N LYS A 61 -2.56 1.36 -12.20
CA LYS A 61 -2.80 1.59 -13.63
C LYS A 61 -2.45 3.00 -14.09
N CYS A 62 -2.91 4.03 -13.38
CA CYS A 62 -2.66 5.44 -13.75
C CYS A 62 -1.60 6.12 -12.89
N GLY A 63 -1.12 5.49 -11.82
CA GLY A 63 -0.12 6.07 -10.91
C GLY A 63 -0.64 7.21 -10.03
N GLU A 64 -1.94 7.47 -10.03
CA GLU A 64 -2.57 8.49 -9.20
C GLU A 64 -2.34 8.20 -7.71
N ASP A 65 -1.97 9.22 -6.95
CA ASP A 65 -1.86 9.16 -5.49
C ASP A 65 -3.27 9.21 -4.87
N LEU A 66 -3.61 8.19 -4.09
CA LEU A 66 -4.92 7.99 -3.47
C LEU A 66 -4.89 8.27 -1.95
N THR A 67 -3.79 8.82 -1.45
CA THR A 67 -3.55 9.12 -0.03
C THR A 67 -4.31 10.39 0.38
N ALA A 68 -5.65 10.31 0.40
CA ALA A 68 -6.54 11.38 0.86
C ALA A 68 -6.97 11.17 2.32
#